data_AF-A0A2A6C3S9-F1
#
_entry.id   AF-A0A2A6C3S9-F1
#
_cell.length_a   1.000
_cell.length_b   1.000
_cell.length_c   1.000
_cell.angle_alpha   90.00
_cell.angle_beta   90.00
_cell.angle_gamma   90.00
#
_symmetry.space_group_name_H-M   'P 1'
#
loop_
_entity.id
_entity.type
_entity.pdbx_description
1 polymer ?
#
loop_
_entity_poly.entity_id
_entity_poly.type
_entity_poly.pdbx_seq_one_letter_code
_entity_poly.pdbx_strand_id
1 'polypeptide(L)'
;MPTWQTLSYIYGICLIISTPIFATVNDALPLPSFADSLEPTVRRMYSLTSEDRVLVYGGTLFPRVANGNRSFALYIFVGIGLTFIVAYGIVLFCVRGILKAIREQTVNNTARSSKSLRMQRRSTTMLMLEATVPFFFLGVTVGVFTLAGLAGVELGLSALVMSVFVAIVPAVQNFDPPSTLAGCIFADKKRVLIWNARDHVLYEGEEADNGLSFRELNTSGDMPDQIFGFAFCLYKGSLIIYGGMTVNNATSTETYELNLNTLAWSRRKTIATQVLSSPSHRLPRRFEHVTIAGGKVYFMKDANLGFQIVTLVSVLETDPTIFQRSAPYLRSSRFGRSVVKKLYPKSVNEQSGQKEETRKQCQLSHIF
;
A
#
# COMPACT_ATOMS: atom_id res chain seq x y z
N MET A 1 -6.75 0.86 -27.11
CA MET A 1 -7.65 0.65 -25.96
C MET A 1 -7.07 1.44 -24.79
N PRO A 2 -7.84 2.28 -24.08
CA PRO A 2 -7.43 2.91 -22.83
C PRO A 2 -6.96 1.86 -21.82
N THR A 3 -5.90 2.16 -21.07
CA THR A 3 -5.31 1.25 -20.06
C THR A 3 -6.31 0.74 -19.03
N TRP A 4 -7.25 1.59 -18.62
CA TRP A 4 -8.31 1.20 -17.68
C TRP A 4 -9.25 0.13 -18.25
N GLN A 5 -9.53 0.14 -19.55
CA GLN A 5 -10.38 -0.88 -20.18
C GLN A 5 -9.70 -2.25 -20.18
N THR A 6 -8.39 -2.27 -20.45
CA THR A 6 -7.60 -3.51 -20.39
C THR A 6 -7.54 -4.06 -18.96
N LEU A 7 -7.34 -3.21 -17.96
CA LEU A 7 -7.35 -3.62 -16.55
C LEU A 7 -8.72 -4.17 -16.13
N SER A 8 -9.81 -3.49 -16.47
CA SER A 8 -11.17 -3.97 -16.19
C SER A 8 -11.46 -5.31 -16.88
N TYR A 9 -10.99 -5.50 -18.10
CA TYR A 9 -11.14 -6.76 -18.84
C TYR A 9 -10.39 -7.91 -18.17
N ILE A 10 -9.12 -7.69 -17.79
CA ILE A 10 -8.31 -8.68 -17.06
C ILE A 10 -8.98 -9.02 -15.72
N TYR A 11 -9.46 -8.01 -15.00
CA TYR A 11 -10.15 -8.22 -13.72
C TYR A 11 -11.45 -9.01 -13.88
N GLY A 12 -12.25 -8.69 -14.90
CA GLY A 12 -13.45 -9.45 -15.24
C GLY A 12 -13.16 -10.91 -15.57
N ILE A 13 -12.11 -11.17 -16.36
CA ILE A 13 -11.62 -12.52 -16.64
C ILE A 13 -11.24 -13.24 -15.35
N CYS A 14 -10.48 -12.59 -14.46
CA CYS A 14 -10.08 -13.18 -13.18
C CYS A 14 -11.29 -13.56 -12.31
N LEU A 15 -12.33 -12.72 -12.26
CA LEU A 15 -13.58 -13.01 -11.53
C LEU A 15 -14.33 -14.21 -12.13
N ILE A 16 -14.45 -14.27 -13.46
CA ILE A 16 -15.09 -15.40 -14.15
C ILE A 16 -14.32 -16.70 -13.85
N ILE A 17 -12.99 -16.66 -13.95
CA ILE A 17 -12.12 -17.80 -13.65
C ILE A 17 -12.22 -18.22 -12.18
N SER A 18 -12.46 -17.28 -11.26
CA SER A 18 -12.60 -17.57 -9.84
C SER A 18 -13.99 -18.09 -9.46
N THR A 19 -15.00 -17.93 -10.31
CA THR A 19 -16.38 -18.34 -10.02
C THR A 19 -16.51 -19.86 -9.75
N PRO A 20 -15.86 -20.75 -10.54
CA PRO A 20 -15.82 -22.18 -10.23
C PRO A 20 -15.27 -22.54 -8.85
N ILE A 21 -14.39 -21.71 -8.26
CA ILE A 21 -13.89 -21.93 -6.90
C ILE A 21 -15.06 -21.91 -5.91
N PHE A 22 -15.94 -20.92 -6.00
CA PHE A 22 -17.08 -20.82 -5.08
C PHE A 22 -18.03 -22.01 -5.18
N ALA A 23 -18.24 -22.54 -6.39
CA ALA A 23 -19.05 -23.74 -6.58
C ALA A 23 -18.40 -24.98 -5.95
N THR A 24 -17.08 -25.13 -6.09
CA THR A 24 -16.33 -26.30 -5.61
C THR A 24 -15.98 -26.24 -4.12
N VAL A 25 -16.00 -25.07 -3.48
CA VAL A 25 -15.78 -24.93 -2.03
C VAL A 25 -16.80 -25.72 -1.22
N ASN A 26 -18.07 -25.73 -1.64
CA ASN A 26 -19.12 -26.48 -0.94
C ASN A 26 -18.86 -28.00 -0.99
N ASP A 27 -18.26 -28.49 -2.08
CA ASP A 27 -17.88 -29.89 -2.25
C ASP A 27 -16.57 -30.24 -1.52
N ALA A 28 -15.76 -29.24 -1.18
CA ALA A 28 -14.57 -29.40 -0.37
C ALA A 28 -14.89 -29.49 1.14
N LEU A 29 -15.98 -28.85 1.57
CA LEU A 29 -16.38 -28.83 2.98
C LEU A 29 -17.03 -30.16 3.38
N PRO A 30 -16.47 -30.89 4.35
CA PRO A 30 -17.06 -32.14 4.82
C PRO A 30 -18.42 -31.90 5.48
N LEU A 31 -19.29 -32.91 5.46
CA LEU A 31 -20.51 -32.89 6.25
C LEU A 31 -20.17 -32.96 7.75
N PRO A 32 -20.94 -32.31 8.64
CA PRO A 32 -20.70 -32.41 10.09
C PRO A 32 -20.69 -33.85 10.61
N SER A 33 -21.56 -34.71 10.07
CA SER A 33 -21.62 -36.14 10.39
C SER A 33 -20.37 -36.92 9.98
N PHE A 34 -19.56 -36.39 9.08
CA PHE A 34 -18.31 -37.02 8.68
C PHE A 34 -17.22 -36.88 9.76
N ALA A 35 -17.35 -35.92 10.68
CA ALA A 35 -16.43 -35.77 11.81
C ALA A 35 -16.38 -37.04 12.66
N ASP A 36 -17.53 -37.69 12.88
CA ASP A 36 -17.64 -38.94 13.65
C ASP A 36 -16.84 -40.08 13.00
N SER A 37 -16.68 -40.07 11.67
CA SER A 37 -15.88 -41.06 10.94
C SER A 37 -14.37 -40.76 10.99
N LEU A 38 -13.99 -39.49 11.14
CA LEU A 38 -12.59 -39.06 11.18
C LEU A 38 -12.01 -39.12 12.60
N GLU A 39 -12.82 -38.87 13.62
CA GLU A 39 -12.40 -38.82 15.02
C GLU A 39 -11.62 -40.06 15.47
N PRO A 40 -12.04 -41.32 15.18
CA PRO A 40 -11.27 -42.50 15.57
C PRO A 40 -9.87 -42.56 14.95
N THR A 41 -9.74 -42.06 13.71
CA THR A 41 -8.45 -42.02 13.00
C THR A 41 -7.52 -40.99 13.62
N VAL A 42 -8.04 -39.78 13.88
CA VAL A 42 -7.27 -38.71 14.53
C VAL A 42 -6.85 -39.11 15.94
N ARG A 43 -7.76 -39.69 16.74
CA ARG A 43 -7.42 -40.20 18.08
C ARG A 43 -6.31 -41.23 18.03
N ARG A 44 -6.34 -42.16 17.06
CA ARG A 44 -5.28 -43.15 16.87
C ARG A 44 -3.95 -42.52 16.44
N MET A 45 -3.97 -41.59 15.49
CA MET A 45 -2.77 -40.91 15.00
C MET A 45 -2.05 -40.12 16.09
N TYR A 46 -2.80 -39.45 16.95
CA TYR A 46 -2.24 -38.60 18.02
C TYR A 46 -2.22 -39.28 19.40
N SER A 47 -2.55 -40.57 19.48
CA SER A 47 -2.63 -41.33 20.75
C SER A 47 -3.49 -40.64 21.83
N LEU A 48 -4.63 -40.07 21.43
CA LEU A 48 -5.52 -39.33 22.32
C LEU A 48 -6.42 -40.28 23.12
N THR A 49 -6.64 -39.95 24.39
CA THR A 49 -7.52 -40.71 25.29
C THR A 49 -8.98 -40.33 25.08
N SER A 50 -9.93 -41.16 25.54
CA SER A 50 -11.37 -40.87 25.43
C SER A 50 -11.81 -39.60 26.18
N GLU A 51 -11.03 -39.16 27.17
CA GLU A 51 -11.32 -37.94 27.95
C GLU A 51 -10.93 -36.67 27.18
N ASP A 52 -10.05 -36.78 26.20
CA ASP A 52 -9.61 -35.64 25.40
C ASP A 52 -10.74 -35.17 24.47
N ARG A 53 -11.06 -33.88 24.56
CA ARG A 53 -12.01 -33.24 23.64
C ARG A 53 -11.34 -33.04 22.29
N VAL A 54 -11.82 -33.75 21.27
CA VAL A 54 -11.29 -33.67 19.91
C VAL A 54 -12.31 -32.98 19.00
N LEU A 55 -11.86 -31.96 18.27
CA LEU A 55 -12.65 -31.31 17.23
C LEU A 55 -11.96 -31.60 15.90
N VAL A 56 -12.55 -32.47 15.09
CA VAL A 56 -11.96 -32.89 13.82
C VAL A 56 -12.64 -32.19 12.65
N TYR A 57 -11.83 -31.58 11.80
CA TYR A 57 -12.23 -31.12 10.47
C TYR A 57 -11.30 -31.75 9.44
N GLY A 58 -11.88 -32.41 8.44
CA GLY A 58 -11.10 -33.03 7.37
C GLY A 58 -11.96 -33.42 6.19
N GLY A 59 -11.39 -33.35 4.98
CA GLY A 59 -12.03 -33.78 3.74
C GLY A 59 -11.41 -35.07 3.23
N THR A 60 -12.13 -35.76 2.35
CA THR A 60 -11.60 -36.91 1.60
C THR A 60 -11.12 -36.45 0.25
N LEU A 61 -9.95 -36.92 -0.18
CA LEU A 61 -9.45 -36.60 -1.52
C LEU A 61 -10.41 -37.10 -2.60
N PHE A 62 -10.90 -38.34 -2.45
CA PHE A 62 -11.86 -38.97 -3.34
C PHE A 62 -13.28 -38.98 -2.75
N PRO A 63 -14.33 -39.07 -3.58
CA PRO A 63 -15.72 -39.16 -3.13
C PRO A 63 -15.93 -40.34 -2.17
N ARG A 64 -16.61 -40.09 -1.05
CA ARG A 64 -17.03 -41.12 -0.10
C ARG A 64 -18.51 -40.93 0.23
N VAL A 65 -19.28 -42.03 0.21
CA VAL A 65 -20.73 -42.01 0.53
C VAL A 65 -20.97 -41.47 1.94
N ALA A 66 -20.13 -41.82 2.92
CA ALA A 66 -20.19 -41.31 4.29
C ALA A 66 -20.01 -39.78 4.40
N ASN A 67 -19.38 -39.15 3.41
CA ASN A 67 -19.23 -37.70 3.31
C ASN A 67 -20.20 -37.10 2.26
N GLY A 68 -21.30 -37.78 1.94
CA GLY A 68 -22.28 -37.32 0.93
C GLY A 68 -21.68 -37.23 -0.47
N ASN A 69 -20.72 -38.09 -0.81
CA ASN A 69 -19.97 -38.09 -2.08
C ASN A 69 -19.17 -36.81 -2.35
N ARG A 70 -18.91 -35.99 -1.33
CA ARG A 70 -18.03 -34.82 -1.42
C ARG A 70 -16.57 -35.25 -1.59
N SER A 71 -15.80 -34.47 -2.35
CA SER A 71 -14.39 -34.75 -2.60
C SER A 71 -13.57 -33.47 -2.70
N PHE A 72 -12.40 -33.49 -2.08
CA PHE A 72 -11.44 -32.40 -2.13
C PHE A 72 -10.69 -32.36 -3.47
N ALA A 73 -10.60 -33.50 -4.18
CA ALA A 73 -9.96 -33.55 -5.50
C ALA A 73 -10.62 -32.60 -6.51
N LEU A 74 -11.96 -32.51 -6.52
CA LEU A 74 -12.67 -31.60 -7.42
C LEU A 74 -12.24 -30.15 -7.20
N TYR A 75 -12.17 -29.72 -5.93
CA TYR A 75 -11.69 -28.39 -5.56
C TYR A 75 -10.22 -28.18 -5.92
N ILE A 76 -9.35 -29.17 -5.68
CA ILE A 76 -7.93 -29.08 -6.07
C ILE A 76 -7.79 -28.91 -7.58
N PHE A 77 -8.40 -29.77 -8.40
CA PHE A 77 -8.15 -29.75 -9.84
C PHE A 77 -8.91 -28.64 -10.56
N VAL A 78 -10.20 -28.47 -10.24
CA VAL A 78 -11.08 -27.51 -10.91
C VAL A 78 -10.99 -26.13 -10.26
N GLY A 79 -10.98 -26.07 -8.93
CA GLY A 79 -10.89 -24.81 -8.20
C GLY A 79 -9.48 -24.22 -8.25
N ILE A 80 -8.47 -24.95 -7.80
CA ILE A 80 -7.09 -24.43 -7.71
C ILE A 80 -6.35 -24.64 -9.04
N GLY A 81 -6.35 -25.85 -9.58
CA GLY A 81 -5.56 -26.21 -10.75
C GLY A 81 -5.90 -25.38 -11.98
N LEU A 82 -7.18 -25.27 -12.33
CA LEU A 82 -7.62 -24.48 -13.47
C LEU A 82 -7.27 -23.00 -13.31
N THR A 83 -7.50 -22.42 -12.13
CA THR A 83 -7.24 -21.00 -11.90
C THR A 83 -5.74 -20.68 -11.94
N PHE A 84 -4.89 -21.57 -11.42
CA PHE A 84 -3.45 -21.49 -11.59
C PHE A 84 -3.05 -21.59 -13.06
N ILE A 85 -3.53 -22.59 -13.80
CA ILE A 85 -3.18 -22.77 -15.22
C ILE A 85 -3.52 -21.51 -16.02
N VAL A 86 -4.71 -20.94 -15.83
CA VAL A 86 -5.11 -19.74 -16.57
C VAL A 86 -4.30 -18.53 -16.13
N ALA A 87 -4.05 -18.34 -14.83
CA ALA A 87 -3.19 -17.26 -14.34
C ALA A 87 -1.78 -17.32 -14.93
N TYR A 88 -1.18 -18.52 -14.96
CA TYR A 88 0.14 -18.74 -15.57
C TYR A 88 0.12 -18.50 -17.08
N GLY A 89 -0.96 -18.92 -17.76
CA GLY A 89 -1.16 -18.65 -19.18
C GLY A 89 -1.19 -17.16 -19.48
N ILE A 90 -1.92 -16.37 -18.70
CA ILE A 90 -2.00 -14.90 -18.83
C ILE A 90 -0.63 -14.27 -18.60
N VAL A 91 0.07 -14.65 -17.53
CA VAL A 91 1.41 -14.11 -17.23
C VAL A 91 2.38 -14.42 -18.36
N LEU A 92 2.45 -15.67 -18.83
CA LEU A 92 3.32 -16.05 -19.94
C LEU A 92 2.96 -15.32 -21.23
N PHE A 93 1.67 -15.12 -21.51
CA PHE A 93 1.20 -14.34 -22.65
C PHE A 93 1.65 -12.88 -22.56
N CYS A 94 1.46 -12.22 -21.41
CA CYS A 94 1.92 -10.86 -21.15
C CYS A 94 3.44 -10.74 -21.27
N VAL A 95 4.19 -11.69 -20.70
CA VAL A 95 5.66 -11.73 -20.78
C VAL A 95 6.11 -11.79 -22.24
N ARG A 96 5.53 -12.70 -23.04
CA ARG A 96 5.85 -12.81 -24.47
C ARG A 96 5.48 -11.55 -25.24
N GLY A 97 4.34 -10.93 -24.93
CA GLY A 97 3.91 -9.67 -25.54
C GLY A 97 4.89 -8.52 -25.27
N ILE A 98 5.32 -8.38 -24.01
CA ILE A 98 6.31 -7.36 -23.61
C ILE A 98 7.66 -7.62 -24.29
N LEU A 99 8.15 -8.86 -24.29
CA LEU A 99 9.41 -9.22 -24.95
C LEU A 99 9.36 -8.95 -26.46
N LYS A 100 8.23 -9.26 -27.12
CA LYS A 100 8.01 -8.95 -28.53
C LYS A 100 8.03 -7.45 -28.79
N ALA A 101 7.30 -6.66 -28.00
CA ALA A 101 7.26 -5.20 -28.12
C ALA A 101 8.65 -4.56 -27.91
N ILE A 102 9.43 -5.05 -26.95
CA ILE A 102 10.81 -4.58 -26.72
C ILE A 102 11.69 -4.91 -27.91
N ARG A 103 11.55 -6.12 -28.49
CA ARG A 103 12.32 -6.53 -29.67
C ARG A 103 11.99 -5.65 -30.87
N GLU A 104 10.71 -5.40 -31.13
CA GLU A 104 10.26 -4.52 -32.23
C GLU A 104 10.75 -3.08 -32.04
N GLN A 105 10.68 -2.53 -30.82
CA GLN A 105 11.24 -1.21 -30.52
C GLN A 105 12.76 -1.16 -30.67
N THR A 106 13.47 -2.26 -30.35
CA THR A 106 14.93 -2.34 -30.50
C THR A 106 15.34 -2.37 -31.98
N VAL A 107 14.56 -3.03 -32.84
CA VAL A 107 14.86 -3.16 -34.27
C VAL A 107 14.51 -1.87 -35.04
N ASN A 108 13.40 -1.22 -34.70
CA ASN A 108 12.87 -0.10 -35.49
C ASN A 108 13.35 1.30 -35.06
N ASN A 109 13.89 1.47 -33.84
CA ASN A 109 14.30 2.77 -33.32
C ASN A 109 15.81 2.83 -33.03
N THR A 110 16.61 3.07 -34.06
CA THR A 110 18.04 3.41 -33.94
C THR A 110 18.28 4.81 -33.34
N ALA A 111 17.27 5.67 -33.24
CA ALA A 111 17.41 7.05 -32.77
C ALA A 111 17.21 7.26 -31.25
N ARG A 112 16.85 6.22 -30.48
CA ARG A 112 16.68 6.37 -29.02
C ARG A 112 18.02 6.37 -28.29
N SER A 113 18.20 7.34 -27.38
CA SER A 113 19.34 7.38 -26.47
C SER A 113 19.56 6.03 -25.77
N SER A 114 20.80 5.54 -25.79
CA SER A 114 21.24 4.30 -25.13
C SER A 114 20.87 4.28 -23.63
N LYS A 115 20.81 5.45 -22.99
CA LYS A 115 20.39 5.61 -21.58
C LYS A 115 18.91 5.24 -21.38
N SER A 116 18.03 5.66 -22.28
CA SER A 116 16.59 5.35 -22.21
C SER A 116 16.33 3.86 -22.38
N LEU A 117 16.99 3.21 -23.35
CA LEU A 117 16.90 1.76 -23.54
C LEU A 117 17.41 0.98 -22.31
N ARG A 118 18.49 1.43 -21.68
CA ARG A 118 19.01 0.81 -20.45
C ARG A 118 18.01 0.94 -19.29
N MET A 119 17.35 2.09 -19.17
CA MET A 119 16.32 2.32 -18.16
C MET A 119 15.09 1.46 -18.40
N GLN A 120 14.59 1.39 -19.64
CA GLN A 120 13.45 0.53 -20.00
C GLN A 120 13.75 -0.94 -19.74
N ARG A 121 14.93 -1.44 -20.12
CA ARG A 121 15.33 -2.82 -19.83
C ARG A 121 15.32 -3.12 -18.33
N ARG A 122 15.88 -2.23 -17.51
CA ARG A 122 15.87 -2.39 -16.04
C ARG A 122 14.45 -2.38 -15.48
N SER A 123 13.61 -1.46 -15.94
CA SER A 123 12.21 -1.39 -15.52
C SER A 123 11.45 -2.67 -15.88
N THR A 124 11.64 -3.21 -17.09
CA THR A 124 11.01 -4.46 -17.50
C THR A 124 11.53 -5.64 -16.68
N THR A 125 12.85 -5.77 -16.50
CA THR A 125 13.43 -6.86 -15.69
C THR A 125 12.87 -6.83 -14.27
N MET A 126 12.71 -5.64 -13.69
CA MET A 126 12.13 -5.48 -12.37
C MET A 126 10.66 -5.93 -12.32
N LEU A 127 9.82 -5.47 -13.26
CA LEU A 127 8.43 -5.92 -13.35
C LEU A 127 8.31 -7.43 -13.56
N MET A 128 9.19 -8.03 -14.38
CA MET A 128 9.21 -9.48 -14.58
C MET A 128 9.58 -10.21 -13.30
N LEU A 129 10.54 -9.70 -12.53
CA LEU A 129 11.00 -10.34 -11.29
C LEU A 129 9.93 -10.21 -10.20
N GLU A 130 9.30 -9.03 -10.09
CA GLU A 130 8.19 -8.78 -9.17
C GLU A 130 6.98 -9.70 -9.45
N ALA A 131 6.67 -9.94 -10.73
CA ALA A 131 5.64 -10.90 -11.09
C ALA A 131 6.10 -12.35 -10.84
N THR A 132 7.25 -12.75 -11.39
CA THR A 132 7.66 -14.16 -11.46
C THR A 132 7.98 -14.75 -10.08
N VAL A 133 8.54 -13.96 -9.17
CA VAL A 133 9.02 -14.50 -7.88
C VAL A 133 7.87 -15.02 -6.99
N PRO A 134 6.80 -14.25 -6.71
CA PRO A 134 5.63 -14.76 -6.00
C PRO A 134 5.00 -15.96 -6.69
N PHE A 135 4.89 -15.92 -8.03
CA PHE A 135 4.36 -17.05 -8.80
C PHE A 135 5.21 -18.31 -8.62
N PHE A 136 6.53 -18.22 -8.70
CA PHE A 136 7.40 -19.38 -8.53
C PHE A 136 7.25 -19.99 -7.12
N PHE A 137 7.34 -19.18 -6.07
CA PHE A 137 7.25 -19.67 -4.70
C PHE A 137 5.87 -20.25 -4.36
N LEU A 138 4.78 -19.57 -4.76
CA LEU A 138 3.43 -20.07 -4.54
C LEU A 138 3.15 -21.33 -5.36
N GLY A 139 3.55 -21.34 -6.64
CA GLY A 139 3.33 -22.48 -7.54
C GLY A 139 4.06 -23.74 -7.08
N VAL A 140 5.33 -23.62 -6.69
CA VAL A 140 6.09 -24.75 -6.13
C VAL A 140 5.43 -25.24 -4.85
N THR A 141 5.01 -24.33 -3.97
CA THR A 141 4.40 -24.71 -2.70
C THR A 141 3.08 -25.47 -2.89
N VAL A 142 2.18 -24.90 -3.69
CA VAL A 142 0.88 -25.52 -4.01
C VAL A 142 1.07 -26.82 -4.78
N GLY A 143 2.02 -26.87 -5.72
CA GLY A 143 2.33 -28.05 -6.51
C GLY A 143 2.81 -29.22 -5.66
N VAL A 144 3.78 -29.00 -4.77
CA VAL A 144 4.26 -30.04 -3.85
C VAL A 144 3.17 -30.48 -2.89
N PHE A 145 2.38 -29.56 -2.33
CA PHE A 145 1.26 -29.91 -1.44
C PHE A 145 0.24 -30.80 -2.15
N THR A 146 -0.10 -30.44 -3.39
CA THR A 146 -1.03 -31.19 -4.22
C THR A 146 -0.50 -32.58 -4.56
N LEU A 147 0.76 -32.68 -4.99
CA LEU A 147 1.38 -33.96 -5.34
C LEU A 147 1.54 -34.88 -4.12
N ALA A 148 1.95 -34.34 -2.97
CA ALA A 148 2.04 -35.12 -1.74
C ALA A 148 0.66 -35.64 -1.29
N GLY A 149 -0.37 -34.79 -1.37
CA GLY A 149 -1.75 -35.19 -1.09
C GLY A 149 -2.24 -36.30 -2.02
N LEU A 150 -1.94 -36.21 -3.33
CA LEU A 150 -2.28 -37.25 -4.31
C LEU A 150 -1.51 -38.56 -4.09
N ALA A 151 -0.25 -38.47 -3.69
CA ALA A 151 0.59 -39.62 -3.40
C ALA A 151 0.30 -40.26 -2.03
N GLY A 152 -0.57 -39.65 -1.21
CA GLY A 152 -0.83 -40.08 0.17
C GLY A 152 0.40 -39.93 1.08
N VAL A 153 1.32 -39.04 0.73
CA VAL A 153 2.53 -38.79 1.51
C VAL A 153 2.20 -37.81 2.63
N GLU A 154 2.47 -38.22 3.87
CA GLU A 154 2.38 -37.34 5.02
C GLU A 154 3.44 -36.25 4.93
N LEU A 155 3.01 -34.98 4.83
CA LEU A 155 3.92 -33.86 4.67
C LEU A 155 4.71 -33.53 5.95
N GLY A 156 4.19 -33.88 7.14
CA GLY A 156 4.86 -33.66 8.43
C GLY A 156 5.52 -32.29 8.56
N LEU A 157 6.82 -32.27 8.87
CA LEU A 157 7.63 -31.05 9.00
C LEU A 157 7.74 -30.25 7.68
N SER A 158 7.64 -30.92 6.52
CA SER A 158 7.70 -30.26 5.21
C SER A 158 6.54 -29.27 5.03
N ALA A 159 5.37 -29.52 5.61
CA ALA A 159 4.25 -28.57 5.58
C ALA A 159 4.58 -27.26 6.31
N LEU A 160 5.37 -27.33 7.40
CA LEU A 160 5.81 -26.16 8.15
C LEU A 160 6.82 -25.34 7.34
N VAL A 161 7.79 -25.99 6.72
CA VAL A 161 8.76 -25.34 5.82
C VAL A 161 8.02 -24.61 4.69
N MET A 162 7.03 -25.27 4.09
CA MET A 162 6.21 -24.68 3.03
C MET A 162 5.37 -23.48 3.50
N SER A 163 4.83 -23.54 4.73
CA SER A 163 4.11 -22.41 5.32
C SER A 163 5.00 -21.19 5.51
N VAL A 164 6.28 -21.40 5.87
CA VAL A 164 7.29 -20.33 5.95
C VAL A 164 7.55 -19.74 4.56
N PHE A 165 7.67 -20.56 3.51
CA PHE A 165 7.82 -20.07 2.14
C PHE A 165 6.65 -19.17 1.71
N VAL A 166 5.42 -19.59 1.97
CA VAL A 166 4.22 -18.77 1.68
C VAL A 166 4.22 -17.47 2.49
N ALA A 167 4.64 -17.52 3.76
CA ALA A 167 4.72 -16.35 4.63
C ALA A 167 5.82 -15.35 4.21
N ILE A 168 6.86 -15.82 3.50
CA ILE A 168 7.95 -14.97 2.99
C ILE A 168 7.53 -14.25 1.69
N VAL A 169 6.54 -14.74 0.94
CA VAL A 169 6.12 -14.11 -0.33
C VAL A 169 5.80 -12.61 -0.17
N PRO A 170 5.01 -12.16 0.82
CA PRO A 170 4.80 -10.74 1.06
C PRO A 170 6.08 -9.98 1.41
N ALA A 171 7.04 -10.60 2.11
CA ALA A 171 8.31 -9.96 2.45
C ALA A 171 9.17 -9.72 1.20
N VAL A 172 9.12 -10.65 0.24
CA VAL A 172 9.80 -10.51 -1.05
C VAL A 172 9.11 -9.49 -1.94
N GLN A 173 7.77 -9.40 -1.90
CA GLN A 173 7.01 -8.36 -2.61
C GLN A 173 7.21 -6.97 -2.00
N ASN A 174 7.42 -6.88 -0.69
CA ASN A 174 7.77 -5.63 0.00
C ASN A 174 9.26 -5.27 -0.13
N PHE A 175 10.06 -6.10 -0.81
CA PHE A 175 11.41 -5.73 -1.21
C PHE A 175 11.30 -4.77 -2.41
N ASP A 176 10.71 -3.60 -2.16
CA ASP A 176 10.85 -2.43 -3.01
C ASP A 176 12.35 -2.27 -3.24
N PRO A 177 12.86 -2.47 -4.48
CA PRO A 177 14.23 -2.14 -4.77
C PRO A 177 14.41 -0.66 -4.41
N PRO A 178 15.60 -0.23 -3.95
CA PRO A 178 15.90 1.18 -3.64
C PRO A 178 15.82 2.13 -4.86
N SER A 179 15.13 1.73 -5.93
CA SER A 179 14.79 2.48 -7.13
C SER A 179 13.34 2.96 -7.17
N THR A 180 12.52 2.76 -6.12
CA THR A 180 11.29 3.56 -5.97
C THR A 180 11.75 5.01 -5.87
N LEU A 181 11.66 5.72 -6.99
CA LEU A 181 11.98 7.13 -7.11
C LEU A 181 11.40 7.82 -5.88
N ALA A 182 12.26 8.26 -4.97
CA ALA A 182 11.90 9.23 -3.95
C ALA A 182 11.74 10.58 -4.68
N GLY A 183 10.75 10.58 -5.56
CA GLY A 183 10.47 11.57 -6.57
C GLY A 183 9.17 12.21 -6.21
N CYS A 184 9.18 13.46 -5.78
CA CYS A 184 7.93 14.21 -5.62
C CYS A 184 7.67 14.98 -6.91
N ILE A 185 6.52 14.68 -7.52
CA ILE A 185 6.01 15.37 -8.71
C ILE A 185 5.07 16.48 -8.23
N PHE A 186 5.35 17.69 -8.67
CA PHE A 186 4.53 18.87 -8.45
C PHE A 186 4.03 19.36 -9.78
N ALA A 187 2.79 19.81 -9.85
CA ALA A 187 2.29 20.57 -10.98
C ALA A 187 1.75 21.89 -10.44
N ASP A 188 2.44 22.99 -10.72
CA ASP A 188 1.82 24.31 -10.75
C ASP A 188 1.18 24.51 -12.13
N LYS A 189 0.22 25.41 -12.27
CA LYS A 189 -0.57 25.66 -13.50
C LYS A 189 0.26 25.83 -14.78
N LYS A 190 1.57 26.05 -14.67
CA LYS A 190 2.50 26.25 -15.79
C LYS A 190 3.72 25.33 -15.78
N ARG A 191 3.99 24.59 -14.70
CA ARG A 191 5.28 23.90 -14.52
C ARG A 191 5.12 22.59 -13.78
N VAL A 192 5.80 21.55 -14.24
CA VAL A 192 5.87 20.27 -13.53
C VAL A 192 7.24 20.17 -12.87
N LEU A 193 7.35 20.22 -11.54
CA LEU A 193 8.64 20.02 -10.88
C LEU A 193 8.77 18.56 -10.42
N ILE A 194 9.91 17.93 -10.66
CA ILE A 194 10.22 16.58 -10.17
C ILE A 194 11.50 16.66 -9.37
N TRP A 195 11.41 16.57 -8.05
CA TRP A 195 12.61 16.46 -7.22
C TRP A 195 12.98 15.00 -7.03
N ASN A 196 14.15 14.59 -7.49
CA ASN A 196 14.71 13.27 -7.27
C ASN A 196 15.63 13.31 -6.04
N ALA A 197 15.12 12.89 -4.89
CA ALA A 197 15.86 12.95 -3.62
C ALA A 197 17.06 12.02 -3.55
N ARG A 198 17.16 11.04 -4.46
CA ARG A 198 18.34 10.15 -4.55
C ARG A 198 19.51 10.88 -5.18
N ASP A 199 19.26 11.53 -6.31
CA ASP A 199 20.31 12.18 -7.09
C ASP A 199 20.49 13.65 -6.70
N HIS A 200 19.63 14.18 -5.82
CA HIS A 200 19.59 15.59 -5.42
C HIS A 200 19.36 16.56 -6.58
N VAL A 201 18.67 16.08 -7.61
CA VAL A 201 18.38 16.86 -8.80
C VAL A 201 16.91 17.27 -8.80
N LEU A 202 16.66 18.56 -9.01
CA LEU A 202 15.33 19.07 -9.31
C LEU A 202 15.19 19.20 -10.83
N TYR A 203 14.15 18.60 -11.39
CA TYR A 203 13.80 18.75 -12.79
C TYR A 203 12.58 19.66 -12.93
N GLU A 204 12.57 20.48 -13.96
CA GLU A 204 11.42 21.27 -14.38
C GLU A 204 10.95 20.77 -15.75
N GLY A 205 9.70 20.32 -15.77
CA GLY A 205 8.95 19.90 -16.93
C GLY A 205 8.26 21.08 -17.58
N GLU A 206 8.54 21.28 -18.86
CA GLU A 206 7.90 22.26 -19.74
C GLU A 206 7.15 21.54 -20.84
N GLU A 207 5.92 21.97 -21.12
CA GLU A 207 5.12 21.46 -22.23
C GLU A 207 5.68 22.03 -23.53
N ALA A 208 6.30 21.18 -24.35
CA ALA A 208 6.76 21.51 -25.69
C ALA A 208 5.77 20.97 -26.73
N ASP A 209 5.83 21.48 -27.96
CA ASP A 209 4.95 21.07 -29.07
C ASP A 209 4.97 19.54 -29.35
N ASN A 210 6.01 18.84 -28.91
CA ASN A 210 6.20 17.39 -29.05
C ASN A 210 6.06 16.60 -27.73
N GLY A 211 5.52 17.21 -26.67
CA GLY A 211 5.28 16.60 -25.35
C GLY A 211 6.06 17.25 -24.20
N LEU A 212 6.04 16.62 -23.02
CA LEU A 212 6.77 17.10 -21.84
C LEU A 212 8.29 16.91 -22.00
N SER A 213 9.02 18.03 -21.96
CA SER A 213 10.48 18.04 -21.87
C SER A 213 10.90 18.39 -20.44
N PHE A 214 11.97 17.79 -19.92
CA PHE A 214 12.47 18.07 -18.58
C PHE A 214 13.86 18.68 -18.66
N ARG A 215 14.06 19.80 -17.96
CA ARG A 215 15.38 20.42 -17.76
C ARG A 215 15.79 20.31 -16.30
N GLU A 216 17.08 20.09 -16.07
CA GLU A 216 17.66 20.09 -14.73
C GLU A 216 17.79 21.53 -14.21
N LEU A 217 17.34 21.75 -12.97
CA LEU A 217 17.46 23.00 -12.25
C LEU A 217 18.63 22.92 -11.28
N ASN A 218 19.56 23.87 -11.40
CA ASN A 218 20.63 24.02 -10.42
C ASN A 218 20.04 24.62 -9.14
N THR A 219 20.07 23.83 -8.06
CA THR A 219 19.70 24.31 -6.73
C THR A 219 20.95 24.63 -5.91
N SER A 220 20.82 25.49 -4.91
CA SER A 220 21.92 25.91 -4.02
C SER A 220 21.48 25.90 -2.55
N GLY A 221 22.38 26.15 -1.61
CA GLY A 221 22.05 26.30 -0.19
C GLY A 221 22.05 24.99 0.61
N ASP A 222 21.29 24.98 1.72
CA ASP A 222 21.27 23.88 2.70
C ASP A 222 20.41 22.70 2.23
N MET A 223 20.85 21.99 1.21
CA MET A 223 20.11 20.85 0.66
C MET A 223 20.03 19.69 1.68
N PRO A 224 18.89 18.96 1.76
CA PRO A 224 18.82 17.74 2.56
C PRO A 224 19.84 16.70 2.11
N ASP A 225 20.25 15.81 3.03
CA ASP A 225 20.97 14.58 2.66
C ASP A 225 20.11 13.66 1.80
N GLN A 226 20.69 12.62 1.19
CA GLN A 226 19.92 11.63 0.43
C GLN A 226 18.91 10.93 1.36
N ILE A 227 17.63 11.31 1.23
CA ILE A 227 16.53 10.86 2.08
C ILE A 227 15.40 10.24 1.25
N PHE A 228 14.74 9.23 1.79
CA PHE A 228 13.55 8.61 1.22
C PHE A 228 12.41 8.56 2.25
N GLY A 229 11.17 8.41 1.78
CA GLY A 229 10.00 8.35 2.65
C GLY A 229 9.75 9.63 3.45
N PHE A 230 10.15 10.79 2.94
CA PHE A 230 9.88 12.10 3.54
C PHE A 230 8.45 12.58 3.20
N ALA A 231 7.93 13.48 4.02
CA ALA A 231 6.73 14.23 3.71
C ALA A 231 7.09 15.53 3.01
N PHE A 232 6.22 16.04 2.14
CA PHE A 232 6.45 17.31 1.47
C PHE A 232 5.16 18.07 1.19
N CYS A 233 5.25 19.38 0.97
CA CYS A 233 4.15 20.19 0.45
C CYS A 233 4.66 21.45 -0.26
N LEU A 234 3.79 22.06 -1.06
CA LEU A 234 4.01 23.40 -1.59
C LEU A 234 3.37 24.43 -0.67
N TYR A 235 4.13 25.47 -0.35
CA TYR A 235 3.66 26.56 0.50
C TYR A 235 4.30 27.88 0.12
N LYS A 236 3.47 28.88 -0.22
CA LYS A 236 3.90 30.26 -0.54
C LYS A 236 5.06 30.36 -1.56
N GLY A 237 5.04 29.53 -2.61
CA GLY A 237 6.11 29.54 -3.61
C GLY A 237 7.37 28.81 -3.17
N SER A 238 7.30 28.02 -2.11
CA SER A 238 8.38 27.16 -1.66
C SER A 238 7.93 25.69 -1.62
N LEU A 239 8.88 24.78 -1.85
CA LEU A 239 8.75 23.37 -1.57
C LEU A 239 9.28 23.07 -0.17
N ILE A 240 8.44 22.58 0.71
CA ILE A 240 8.81 22.22 2.08
C ILE A 240 8.86 20.70 2.18
N ILE A 241 9.98 20.17 2.65
CA ILE A 241 10.20 18.74 2.91
C ILE A 241 10.47 18.56 4.40
N TYR A 242 9.88 17.51 4.97
CA TYR A 242 10.01 17.18 6.37
C TYR A 242 10.33 15.70 6.56
N GLY A 243 11.33 15.44 7.39
CA GLY A 243 11.72 14.13 7.86
C GLY A 243 12.28 13.22 6.78
N GLY A 244 11.88 11.95 6.80
CA GLY A 244 12.41 10.89 5.94
C GLY A 244 13.45 10.01 6.61
N MET A 245 14.03 9.08 5.84
CA MET A 245 15.07 8.16 6.27
C MET A 245 16.28 8.33 5.36
N THR A 246 17.46 8.49 5.96
CA THR A 246 18.73 8.60 5.22
C THR A 246 19.17 7.24 4.68
N VAL A 247 20.13 7.23 3.76
CA VAL A 247 20.75 6.00 3.22
C VAL A 247 21.30 5.07 4.32
N ASN A 248 21.72 5.64 5.46
CA ASN A 248 22.21 4.88 6.62
C ASN A 248 21.09 4.41 7.56
N ASN A 249 19.83 4.39 7.11
CA ASN A 249 18.63 4.08 7.89
C ASN A 249 18.38 5.00 9.11
N ALA A 250 19.08 6.13 9.24
CA ALA A 250 18.80 7.11 10.29
C ALA A 250 17.57 7.94 9.90
N THR A 251 16.59 8.05 10.80
CA THR A 251 15.41 8.89 10.57
C THR A 251 15.74 10.35 10.77
N SER A 252 15.41 11.19 9.79
CA SER A 252 15.51 12.64 9.90
C SER A 252 14.24 13.22 10.53
N THR A 253 14.41 14.27 11.32
CA THR A 253 13.32 15.15 11.82
C THR A 253 13.50 16.59 11.35
N GLU A 254 14.41 16.78 10.39
CA GLU A 254 14.73 18.07 9.81
C GLU A 254 13.61 18.57 8.91
N THR A 255 13.50 19.90 8.79
CA THR A 255 12.65 20.53 7.77
C THR A 255 13.53 21.32 6.82
N TYR A 256 13.32 21.13 5.53
CA TYR A 256 14.01 21.84 4.47
C TYR A 256 13.00 22.61 3.63
N GLU A 257 13.35 23.83 3.24
CA GLU A 257 12.55 24.65 2.36
C GLU A 257 13.37 25.05 1.14
N LEU A 258 12.89 24.68 -0.05
CA LEU A 258 13.38 25.17 -1.32
C LEU A 258 12.49 26.33 -1.79
N ASN A 259 13.06 27.53 -1.85
CA ASN A 259 12.37 28.67 -2.46
C ASN A 259 12.36 28.50 -3.99
N LEU A 260 11.19 28.40 -4.61
CA LEU A 260 11.06 28.10 -6.04
C LEU A 260 11.43 29.29 -6.94
N ASN A 261 11.54 30.50 -6.39
CA ASN A 261 11.98 31.67 -7.15
C ASN A 261 13.51 31.77 -7.20
N THR A 262 14.19 31.46 -6.09
CA THR A 262 15.65 31.55 -6.00
C THR A 262 16.37 30.21 -6.21
N LEU A 263 15.63 29.10 -6.18
CA LEU A 263 16.14 27.73 -6.19
C LEU A 263 17.18 27.47 -5.09
N ALA A 264 17.05 28.18 -3.96
CA ALA A 264 17.91 28.03 -2.81
C ALA A 264 17.18 27.23 -1.70
N TRP A 265 17.83 26.16 -1.25
CA TRP A 265 17.47 25.40 -0.07
C TRP A 265 17.87 26.16 1.18
N SER A 266 17.01 26.10 2.18
CA SER A 266 17.28 26.59 3.52
C SER A 266 16.78 25.57 4.53
N ARG A 267 17.61 25.30 5.55
CA ARG A 267 17.21 24.46 6.67
C ARG A 267 16.29 25.27 7.58
N ARG A 268 15.08 24.77 7.80
CA ARG A 268 14.10 25.39 8.69
C ARG A 268 14.15 24.76 10.06
N LYS A 269 14.28 25.60 11.08
CA LYS A 269 14.14 25.15 12.47
C LYS A 269 12.67 24.85 12.75
N THR A 270 12.34 23.58 12.97
CA THR A 270 11.00 23.18 13.40
C THR A 270 10.74 23.74 14.79
N ILE A 271 9.71 24.58 14.94
CA ILE A 271 9.44 25.34 16.17
C ILE A 271 8.89 24.43 17.27
N ALA A 272 8.07 23.44 16.90
CA ALA A 272 7.56 22.45 17.83
C ALA A 272 7.22 21.14 17.12
N THR A 273 7.69 20.04 17.69
CA THR A 273 7.23 18.68 17.38
C THR A 273 6.36 18.23 18.55
N GLN A 274 5.05 18.23 18.38
CA GLN A 274 4.14 17.77 19.43
C GLN A 274 3.80 16.30 19.19
N VAL A 275 4.20 15.45 20.15
CA VAL A 275 3.79 14.06 20.22
C VAL A 275 2.33 13.99 20.68
N LEU A 276 1.40 13.68 19.77
CA LEU A 276 0.03 13.35 20.14
C LEU A 276 -0.06 11.84 20.34
N SER A 277 -0.07 11.39 21.60
CA SER A 277 -0.41 9.99 21.91
C SER A 277 -1.90 9.74 21.61
N SER A 278 -2.21 8.66 20.89
CA SER A 278 -3.58 8.23 20.63
C SER A 278 -3.72 6.72 20.90
N PRO A 279 -4.76 6.26 21.64
CA PRO A 279 -4.95 4.85 21.91
C PRO A 279 -5.67 4.13 20.74
N SER A 280 -4.93 3.33 19.95
CA SER A 280 -5.38 2.33 18.94
C SER A 280 -6.20 2.88 17.73
N HIS A 281 -6.28 2.30 16.53
CA HIS A 281 -6.02 0.96 15.95
C HIS A 281 -5.20 1.07 14.63
N ARG A 282 -4.50 -0.03 14.31
CA ARG A 282 -3.67 -0.37 13.12
C ARG A 282 -3.81 0.51 11.86
N LEU A 283 -2.74 1.25 11.52
CA LEU A 283 -2.39 1.71 10.17
C LEU A 283 -0.84 1.72 9.95
N PRO A 284 -0.34 1.73 8.69
CA PRO A 284 1.05 1.42 8.35
C PRO A 284 2.04 2.59 8.46
N ARG A 285 3.34 2.28 8.34
CA ARG A 285 4.54 3.09 8.67
C ARG A 285 4.85 4.28 7.73
N ARG A 286 3.88 5.02 7.20
CA ARG A 286 4.15 6.17 6.29
C ARG A 286 3.80 7.51 6.93
N PHE A 287 4.47 8.58 6.48
CA PHE A 287 3.97 9.94 6.70
C PHE A 287 2.74 10.12 5.81
N GLU A 288 1.55 9.93 6.35
CA GLU A 288 0.34 9.82 5.52
C GLU A 288 -0.31 11.18 5.23
N HIS A 289 -0.04 12.21 6.03
CA HIS A 289 -0.77 13.47 5.89
C HIS A 289 0.08 14.72 6.16
N VAL A 290 0.11 15.60 5.17
CA VAL A 290 0.49 17.01 5.32
C VAL A 290 -0.77 17.85 5.26
N THR A 291 -0.98 18.72 6.24
CA THR A 291 -2.15 19.61 6.30
C THR A 291 -1.68 21.03 6.54
N ILE A 292 -2.27 21.99 5.82
CA ILE A 292 -1.99 23.41 6.01
C ILE A 292 -3.20 24.05 6.67
N ALA A 293 -3.03 24.64 7.87
CA ALA A 293 -4.12 25.29 8.60
C ALA A 293 -3.63 26.46 9.45
N GLY A 294 -4.29 27.62 9.35
CA GLY A 294 -3.92 28.81 10.14
C GLY A 294 -2.49 29.29 9.91
N GLY A 295 -2.03 29.22 8.66
CA GLY A 295 -0.64 29.53 8.29
C GLY A 295 0.39 28.53 8.83
N LYS A 296 -0.06 27.45 9.48
CA LYS A 296 0.82 26.38 9.94
C LYS A 296 0.81 25.20 8.97
N VAL A 297 1.98 24.63 8.70
CA VAL A 297 2.10 23.35 8.00
C VAL A 297 2.27 22.26 9.06
N TYR A 298 1.34 21.32 9.06
CA TYR A 298 1.31 20.17 9.96
C TYR A 298 1.77 18.95 9.19
N PHE A 299 2.90 18.38 9.58
CA PHE A 299 3.34 17.08 9.14
C PHE A 299 2.93 16.05 10.17
N MET A 300 2.10 15.10 9.79
CA MET A 300 1.61 14.06 10.69
C MET A 300 2.31 12.74 10.35
N LYS A 301 3.02 12.20 11.34
CA LYS A 301 3.69 10.92 11.27
C LYS A 301 3.07 10.00 12.30
N ASP A 302 2.48 8.89 11.87
CA ASP A 302 2.11 7.82 12.78
C ASP A 302 3.34 6.96 13.05
N ALA A 303 3.85 7.03 14.27
CA ALA A 303 4.93 6.20 14.78
C ALA A 303 4.33 5.04 15.59
N ASN A 304 4.72 3.81 15.24
CA ASN A 304 4.29 2.61 15.94
C ASN A 304 5.41 2.20 16.93
N LEU A 305 5.23 2.52 18.22
CA LEU A 305 6.16 2.15 19.30
C LEU A 305 5.61 0.92 20.05
N GLY A 306 5.52 -0.21 19.36
CA GLY A 306 4.96 -1.46 19.92
C GLY A 306 3.43 -1.47 19.96
N PHE A 307 2.83 -1.31 21.15
CA PHE A 307 1.36 -1.34 21.38
C PHE A 307 0.68 0.03 21.30
N GLN A 308 1.44 1.12 21.12
CA GLN A 308 0.90 2.49 21.05
C GLN A 308 1.22 3.14 19.71
N ILE A 309 0.20 3.76 19.11
CA ILE A 309 0.37 4.66 17.97
C ILE A 309 0.60 6.07 18.53
N VAL A 310 1.72 6.64 18.14
CA VAL A 310 2.09 8.01 18.48
C VAL A 310 2.02 8.82 17.20
N THR A 311 1.04 9.71 17.09
CA THR A 311 0.97 10.68 15.99
C THR A 311 1.87 11.85 16.32
N LEU A 312 3.05 11.90 15.71
CA LEU A 312 3.93 13.05 15.76
C LEU A 312 3.38 14.12 14.82
N VAL A 313 3.01 15.27 15.38
CA VAL A 313 2.59 16.44 14.61
C VAL A 313 3.70 17.48 14.68
N SER A 314 4.36 17.72 13.55
CA SER A 314 5.37 18.78 13.45
C SER A 314 4.76 20.00 12.80
N VAL A 315 4.93 21.15 13.46
CA VAL A 315 4.29 22.40 13.09
C VAL A 315 5.35 23.37 12.57
N LEU A 316 5.20 23.80 11.31
CA LEU A 316 5.92 24.95 10.77
C LEU A 316 5.02 26.18 10.86
N GLU A 317 5.43 27.24 11.54
CA GLU A 317 4.63 28.45 11.76
C GLU A 317 4.78 29.48 10.63
N THR A 318 3.67 29.95 10.07
CA THR A 318 3.60 31.20 9.30
C THR A 318 2.22 31.88 9.43
N ASP A 319 2.13 33.11 8.93
CA ASP A 319 1.03 34.10 8.91
C ASP A 319 -0.40 33.68 9.39
N PRO A 320 -0.94 34.32 10.46
CA PRO A 320 -2.19 33.94 11.14
C PRO A 320 -3.51 34.20 10.38
N THR A 321 -3.49 34.88 9.23
CA THR A 321 -4.72 35.38 8.58
C THR A 321 -5.58 34.33 7.83
N ILE A 322 -5.12 33.08 7.70
CA ILE A 322 -5.73 32.06 6.81
C ILE A 322 -6.63 31.04 7.55
N PHE A 323 -6.58 30.97 8.89
CA PHE A 323 -7.33 29.96 9.68
C PHE A 323 -8.84 30.00 9.42
N GLN A 324 -9.40 31.19 9.20
CA GLN A 324 -10.84 31.36 8.97
C GLN A 324 -11.34 30.71 7.67
N ARG A 325 -10.48 30.51 6.66
CA ARG A 325 -10.88 29.92 5.36
C ARG A 325 -10.78 28.40 5.29
N SER A 326 -9.92 27.79 6.10
CA SER A 326 -9.62 26.34 6.08
C SER A 326 -10.32 25.56 7.20
N ALA A 327 -10.82 26.23 8.23
CA ALA A 327 -11.60 25.65 9.32
C ALA A 327 -12.81 24.78 8.87
N PRO A 328 -13.55 25.07 7.79
CA PRO A 328 -14.69 24.24 7.37
C PRO A 328 -14.28 22.82 6.96
N TYR A 329 -13.13 22.67 6.29
CA TYR A 329 -12.65 21.38 5.76
C TYR A 329 -12.07 20.48 6.86
N LEU A 330 -11.44 21.07 7.88
CA LEU A 330 -10.97 20.30 9.05
C LEU A 330 -12.11 19.89 9.99
N ARG A 331 -13.23 20.63 9.97
CA ARG A 331 -14.42 20.32 10.76
C ARG A 331 -15.26 19.16 10.18
N SER A 332 -15.12 18.85 8.89
CA SER A 332 -15.87 17.76 8.25
C SER A 332 -15.30 16.38 8.58
N SER A 333 -13.98 16.25 8.75
CA SER A 333 -13.34 14.97 9.09
C SER A 333 -13.37 14.71 10.61
N ARG A 334 -13.56 13.43 11.00
CA ARG A 334 -13.61 13.02 12.42
C ARG A 334 -12.27 13.26 13.12
N PHE A 335 -11.17 13.04 12.39
CA PHE A 335 -9.81 13.27 12.84
C PHE A 335 -9.47 14.77 12.94
N GLY A 336 -9.82 15.58 11.93
CA GLY A 336 -9.61 17.03 11.95
C GLY A 336 -10.33 17.71 13.11
N ARG A 337 -11.53 17.25 13.48
CA ARG A 337 -12.24 17.72 14.69
C ARG A 337 -11.46 17.44 15.99
N SER A 338 -10.84 16.27 16.12
CA SER A 338 -10.04 15.91 17.30
C SER A 338 -8.79 16.79 17.40
N VAL A 339 -8.11 17.02 16.28
CA VAL A 339 -6.91 17.88 16.19
C VAL A 339 -7.26 19.34 16.52
N VAL A 340 -8.31 19.89 15.92
CA VAL A 340 -8.74 21.28 16.20
C VAL A 340 -9.14 21.44 17.68
N LYS A 341 -9.84 20.47 18.27
CA LYS A 341 -10.23 20.49 19.69
C LYS A 341 -9.03 20.45 20.63
N LYS A 342 -7.99 19.69 20.30
CA LYS A 342 -6.74 19.61 21.09
C LYS A 342 -5.87 20.86 20.95
N LEU A 343 -5.77 21.42 19.75
CA LEU A 343 -4.89 22.57 19.47
C LEU A 343 -5.51 23.92 19.85
N TYR A 344 -6.84 24.05 19.81
CA TYR A 344 -7.54 25.31 20.08
C TYR A 344 -8.76 25.10 21.01
N PRO A 345 -8.54 24.73 22.29
CA PRO A 345 -9.64 24.39 23.20
C PRO A 345 -10.60 25.57 23.48
N LYS A 346 -10.12 26.82 23.42
CA LYS A 346 -10.92 28.02 23.70
C LYS A 346 -11.93 28.35 22.59
N SER A 347 -11.58 28.16 21.32
CA SER A 347 -12.47 28.53 20.19
C SER A 347 -13.67 27.58 20.03
N VAL A 348 -13.57 26.36 20.55
CA VAL A 348 -14.66 25.38 20.55
C VAL A 348 -15.70 25.69 21.64
N ASN A 349 -15.27 26.22 22.79
CA ASN A 349 -16.16 26.51 23.92
C ASN A 349 -16.96 27.81 23.73
N GLU A 350 -16.36 28.87 23.19
CA GLU A 350 -17.05 30.14 22.94
C GLU A 350 -18.21 30.00 21.92
N GLN A 351 -18.11 29.11 20.93
CA GLN A 351 -19.19 28.86 19.97
C GLN A 351 -20.27 27.89 20.48
N SER A 352 -19.96 27.06 21.48
CA SER A 352 -20.99 26.22 22.13
C SER A 352 -22.01 27.06 22.90
N GLY A 353 -21.54 28.12 23.58
CA GLY A 353 -22.40 29.12 24.21
C GLY A 353 -23.24 29.88 23.18
N GLN A 354 -22.63 30.32 22.09
CA GLN A 354 -23.32 31.08 21.04
C GLN A 354 -24.44 30.27 20.36
N LYS A 355 -24.22 28.96 20.12
CA LYS A 355 -25.20 28.06 19.52
C LYS A 355 -26.35 27.69 20.47
N GLU A 356 -26.10 27.69 21.78
CA GLU A 356 -27.12 27.50 22.81
C GLU A 356 -27.97 28.76 23.00
N GLU A 357 -27.37 29.94 22.84
CA GLU A 357 -28.05 31.24 22.87
C GLU A 357 -28.95 31.44 21.64
N THR A 358 -28.51 31.03 20.44
CA THR A 358 -29.36 31.01 19.24
C THR A 358 -30.52 30.00 19.37
N ARG A 359 -30.31 28.88 20.09
CA ARG A 359 -31.35 27.88 20.33
C ARG A 359 -32.41 28.38 21.32
N LYS A 360 -32.00 29.14 22.34
CA LYS A 360 -32.91 29.83 23.28
C LYS A 360 -33.69 30.95 22.57
N GLN A 361 -33.06 31.71 21.67
CA GLN A 361 -33.76 32.71 20.85
C GLN A 361 -34.79 32.09 19.89
N CYS A 362 -34.49 30.96 19.24
CA CYS A 362 -35.47 30.25 18.41
C CYS A 362 -36.61 29.58 19.19
N GLN A 363 -36.42 29.26 20.48
CA GLN A 363 -37.50 28.75 21.34
C GLN A 363 -38.40 29.88 21.85
N LEU A 364 -37.86 31.08 22.06
CA LEU A 364 -38.64 32.27 22.44
C LEU A 364 -39.49 32.83 21.29
N SER A 365 -39.08 32.63 20.03
CA SER A 365 -39.86 33.05 18.85
C SER A 365 -41.05 32.14 18.49
N HIS A 366 -41.28 31.07 19.26
CA HIS A 366 -42.43 30.17 19.09
C HIS A 366 -43.49 30.32 20.20
N ILE A 367 -43.32 31.30 21.10
CA ILE A 367 -44.23 31.57 22.24
C ILE A 367 -44.99 32.91 22.07
N PHE A 368 -44.84 33.61 20.94
CA PHE A 368 -45.62 34.80 20.61
C PHE A 368 -46.26 34.71 19.23
#